data_AF-A0A922SE95-F1
#
_entry.id   AF-A0A922SE95-F1
#
_cell.length_a   1.000
_cell.length_b   1.000
_cell.length_c   1.000
_cell.angle_alpha   90.00
_cell.angle_beta   90.00
_cell.angle_gamma   90.00
#
_symmetry.space_group_name_H-M   'P 1'
#
loop_
_entity.id
_entity.type
_entity.pdbx_description
1 polymer ?
#
loop_
_entity_poly.entity_id
_entity_poly.type
_entity_poly.pdbx_seq_one_letter_code
_entity_poly.pdbx_strand_id
1 'polypeptide(L)'
;MFQSREDVSEEVLGFLRAASGKARLLATQKMQQFEGLCYNNINERQDEPFPTTVEDLQGFWDMVCLQVANVDALYKQIAELKANNWQEITAPTKPTPSTPVASPPRRSRATPVVKNEKARLAAEKREADRKAMLEHRRRVARERQMAQRAAAPGTSHEVHSDMGIEGSQEVEIFVGKTAKPSKVAPKGDCMSSERSDDSIVEGS
;
A
#
# COMPACT_ATOMS: atom_id res chain seq x y z
N MET A 1 -15.41 -21.76 32.66
CA MET A 1 -14.06 -22.17 32.24
C MET A 1 -13.50 -21.08 31.35
N PHE A 2 -12.55 -20.29 31.87
CA PHE A 2 -11.76 -19.38 31.05
C PHE A 2 -10.72 -20.24 30.34
N GLN A 3 -10.89 -20.47 29.04
CA GLN A 3 -9.83 -21.11 28.24
C GLN A 3 -8.63 -20.17 28.26
N SER A 4 -7.50 -20.71 28.71
CA SER A 4 -6.21 -20.05 28.81
C SER A 4 -5.92 -19.34 27.50
N ARG A 5 -5.70 -18.04 27.58
CA ARG A 5 -5.47 -17.14 26.45
C ARG A 5 -4.06 -17.30 25.84
N GLU A 6 -3.43 -18.45 26.08
CA GLU A 6 -1.98 -18.67 26.00
C GLU A 6 -1.56 -19.66 24.89
N ASP A 7 -2.49 -20.33 24.20
CA ASP A 7 -2.16 -21.30 23.13
C ASP A 7 -2.51 -20.81 21.71
N VAL A 8 -2.57 -19.49 21.48
CA VAL A 8 -2.71 -18.94 20.12
C VAL A 8 -1.33 -18.61 19.57
N SER A 9 -0.93 -19.23 18.46
CA SER A 9 0.35 -18.96 17.79
C SER A 9 0.51 -17.47 17.42
N GLU A 10 1.73 -16.95 17.52
CA GLU A 10 2.07 -15.59 17.08
C GLU A 10 1.71 -15.34 15.61
N GLU A 11 1.74 -16.38 14.77
CA GLU A 11 1.30 -16.30 13.38
C GLU A 11 -0.21 -16.00 13.28
N VAL A 12 -1.03 -16.68 14.07
CA VAL A 12 -2.48 -16.44 14.14
C VAL A 12 -2.77 -15.04 14.70
N LEU A 13 -2.04 -14.60 15.72
CA LEU A 13 -2.17 -13.25 16.25
C LEU A 13 -1.75 -12.18 15.23
N GLY A 14 -0.67 -12.43 14.48
CA GLY A 14 -0.22 -11.59 13.37
C GLY A 14 -1.27 -11.48 12.28
N PHE A 15 -1.85 -12.60 11.88
CA PHE A 15 -2.94 -12.67 10.92
C PHE A 15 -4.18 -11.88 11.38
N LEU A 16 -4.62 -12.08 12.63
CA LEU A 16 -5.74 -11.34 13.22
C LEU A 16 -5.51 -9.83 13.22
N ARG A 17 -4.31 -9.40 13.61
CA ARG A 17 -3.92 -7.98 13.63
C ARG A 17 -3.91 -7.40 12.21
N ALA A 18 -3.39 -8.14 11.23
CA ALA A 18 -3.37 -7.72 9.83
C ALA A 18 -4.79 -7.60 9.25
N ALA A 19 -5.65 -8.60 9.47
CA ALA A 19 -7.04 -8.58 9.01
C ALA A 19 -7.84 -7.43 9.63
N SER A 20 -7.72 -7.22 10.95
CA SER A 20 -8.33 -6.09 11.65
C SER A 20 -7.81 -4.74 11.14
N GLY A 21 -6.49 -4.63 10.90
CA GLY A 21 -5.88 -3.46 10.31
C GLY A 21 -6.46 -3.15 8.92
N LYS A 22 -6.56 -4.16 8.06
CA LYS A 22 -7.10 -4.02 6.71
C LYS A 22 -8.57 -3.57 6.71
N ALA A 23 -9.41 -4.18 7.55
CA ALA A 23 -10.81 -3.78 7.70
C ALA A 23 -10.94 -2.33 8.18
N ARG A 24 -10.12 -1.94 9.17
CA ARG A 24 -10.10 -0.56 9.68
C ARG A 24 -9.65 0.43 8.60
N LEU A 25 -8.59 0.14 7.85
CA LEU A 25 -8.13 1.01 6.76
C LEU A 25 -9.20 1.15 5.66
N LEU A 26 -9.87 0.06 5.30
CA LEU A 26 -10.99 0.10 4.36
C LEU A 26 -12.10 1.04 4.86
N ALA A 27 -12.52 0.88 6.11
CA ALA A 27 -13.58 1.67 6.72
C ALA A 27 -13.20 3.14 6.92
N THR A 28 -12.00 3.44 7.40
CA THR A 28 -11.62 4.80 7.79
C THR A 28 -10.86 5.55 6.70
N GLN A 29 -10.25 4.88 5.72
CA GLN A 29 -9.52 5.57 4.66
C GLN A 29 -10.28 5.45 3.34
N LYS A 30 -10.57 4.24 2.88
CA LYS A 30 -11.20 4.07 1.56
C LYS A 30 -12.63 4.63 1.53
N MET A 31 -13.41 4.47 2.60
CA MET A 31 -14.76 5.05 2.63
C MET A 31 -14.70 6.59 2.70
N GLN A 32 -13.77 7.16 3.46
CA GLN A 32 -13.60 8.62 3.52
C GLN A 32 -13.12 9.20 2.18
N GLN A 33 -12.25 8.49 1.46
CA GLN A 33 -11.86 8.85 0.10
C GLN A 33 -13.07 8.83 -0.83
N PHE A 34 -13.90 7.79 -0.76
CA PHE A 34 -15.11 7.69 -1.58
C PHE A 34 -16.12 8.80 -1.26
N GLU A 35 -16.32 9.11 0.03
CA GLU A 35 -17.16 10.23 0.46
C GLU A 35 -16.67 11.55 -0.13
N GLY A 36 -15.36 11.82 -0.08
CA GLY A 36 -14.77 13.01 -0.69
C GLY A 36 -14.97 13.08 -2.20
N LEU A 37 -14.85 11.95 -2.90
CA LEU A 37 -15.12 11.88 -4.34
C LEU A 37 -16.60 12.17 -4.65
N CYS A 38 -17.53 11.60 -3.89
CA CYS A 38 -18.96 11.88 -4.02
C CYS A 38 -19.26 13.36 -3.76
N TYR A 39 -18.65 13.95 -2.73
CA TYR A 39 -18.79 15.37 -2.43
C TYR A 39 -18.31 16.25 -3.60
N ASN A 40 -17.14 15.93 -4.17
CA ASN A 40 -16.59 16.68 -5.30
C ASN A 40 -17.46 16.56 -6.55
N ASN A 41 -18.00 15.36 -6.82
CA ASN A 41 -18.92 15.14 -7.94
C ASN A 41 -20.24 15.94 -7.79
N ILE A 42 -20.80 16.03 -6.57
CA ILE A 42 -22.05 16.77 -6.32
C ILE A 42 -21.82 18.29 -6.32
N ASN A 43 -20.67 18.75 -5.82
CA ASN A 43 -20.34 20.17 -5.69
C ASN A 43 -19.41 20.66 -6.81
N GLU A 44 -19.52 20.06 -7.98
CA GLU A 44 -18.68 20.35 -9.14
C GLU A 44 -18.68 21.86 -9.44
N ARG A 45 -17.49 22.45 -9.44
CA ARG A 45 -17.31 23.87 -9.78
C ARG A 45 -16.89 23.94 -11.24
N GLN A 46 -17.54 24.81 -12.03
CA GLN A 46 -17.25 24.99 -13.47
C GLN A 46 -15.79 25.37 -13.76
N ASP A 47 -15.05 25.82 -12.75
CA ASP A 47 -13.66 26.26 -12.85
C ASP A 47 -12.65 25.14 -12.53
N GLU A 48 -13.10 23.93 -12.19
CA GLU A 48 -12.20 22.82 -11.83
C GLU A 48 -11.68 22.12 -13.10
N PRO A 49 -10.34 22.06 -13.30
CA PRO A 49 -9.77 21.46 -14.51
C PRO A 49 -9.91 19.93 -14.58
N PHE A 50 -10.19 19.27 -13.45
CA PHE A 50 -10.35 17.82 -13.34
C PHE A 50 -11.53 17.47 -12.44
N PRO A 51 -12.77 17.67 -12.91
CA PRO A 51 -13.95 17.34 -12.13
C PRO A 51 -14.04 15.84 -11.89
N THR A 52 -14.61 15.45 -10.74
CA THR A 52 -14.89 14.04 -10.47
C THR A 52 -16.08 13.59 -11.30
N THR A 53 -15.87 12.61 -12.19
CA THR A 53 -16.92 12.08 -13.06
C THR A 53 -17.65 10.89 -12.40
N VAL A 54 -18.81 10.52 -12.95
CA VAL A 54 -19.54 9.31 -12.53
C VAL A 54 -18.72 8.04 -12.79
N GLU A 55 -17.89 8.04 -13.82
CA GLU A 55 -17.00 6.93 -14.16
C GLU A 55 -15.89 6.75 -13.12
N ASP A 56 -15.35 7.87 -12.60
CA ASP A 56 -14.37 7.84 -11.49
C ASP A 56 -14.99 7.25 -10.22
N LEU A 57 -16.24 7.62 -9.90
CA LEU A 57 -16.97 7.07 -8.76
C LEU A 57 -17.21 5.58 -8.92
N GLN A 58 -17.66 5.14 -10.09
CA GLN A 58 -17.89 3.73 -10.37
C GLN A 58 -16.60 2.92 -10.26
N GLY A 59 -15.51 3.39 -10.88
CA GLY A 59 -14.23 2.70 -10.82
C GLY A 59 -13.66 2.61 -9.40
N PHE A 60 -13.81 3.67 -8.61
CA PHE A 60 -13.41 3.64 -7.20
C PHE A 60 -14.28 2.68 -6.38
N TRP A 61 -15.58 2.67 -6.63
CA TRP A 61 -16.52 1.78 -5.96
C TRP A 61 -16.24 0.31 -6.26
N ASP A 62 -15.97 -0.04 -7.52
CA ASP A 62 -15.62 -1.41 -7.91
C ASP A 62 -14.35 -1.89 -7.17
N MET A 63 -13.34 -1.01 -7.05
CA MET A 63 -12.13 -1.28 -6.28
C MET A 63 -12.42 -1.47 -4.79
N VAL A 64 -13.29 -0.65 -4.21
CA VAL A 64 -13.76 -0.81 -2.82
C VAL A 64 -14.46 -2.15 -2.63
N CYS A 65 -15.40 -2.51 -3.51
CA CYS A 65 -16.14 -3.76 -3.44
C CYS A 65 -15.21 -4.97 -3.49
N LEU A 66 -14.18 -4.95 -4.35
CA LEU A 66 -13.16 -6.00 -4.39
C LEU A 66 -12.41 -6.12 -3.05
N GLN A 67 -12.09 -4.98 -2.41
CA GLN A 67 -11.44 -4.99 -1.10
C GLN A 67 -12.35 -5.48 0.02
N VAL A 68 -13.65 -5.15 -0.01
CA VAL A 68 -14.66 -5.67 0.93
C VAL A 68 -14.71 -7.19 0.82
N ALA A 69 -14.83 -7.74 -0.39
CA ALA A 69 -14.87 -9.19 -0.60
C ALA A 69 -13.60 -9.90 -0.07
N ASN A 70 -12.43 -9.25 -0.20
CA ASN A 70 -11.19 -9.75 0.36
C ASN A 70 -11.19 -9.73 1.90
N VAL A 71 -11.66 -8.65 2.51
CA VAL A 71 -11.82 -8.56 3.97
C VAL A 71 -12.81 -9.63 4.45
N ASP A 72 -13.95 -9.81 3.79
CA ASP A 72 -14.92 -10.85 4.14
C ASP A 72 -14.31 -12.25 4.07
N ALA A 73 -13.47 -12.53 3.07
CA ALA A 73 -12.75 -13.79 2.99
C ALA A 73 -11.79 -13.99 4.17
N LEU A 74 -11.05 -12.95 4.58
CA LEU A 74 -10.20 -13.01 5.77
C LEU A 74 -11.01 -13.29 7.03
N TYR A 75 -12.16 -12.66 7.20
CA TYR A 75 -13.01 -12.89 8.37
C TYR A 75 -13.66 -14.28 8.38
N LYS A 76 -13.93 -14.86 7.21
CA LYS A 76 -14.33 -16.27 7.09
C LYS A 76 -13.20 -17.20 7.56
N GLN A 77 -11.97 -16.96 7.13
CA GLN A 77 -10.81 -17.73 7.60
C GLN A 77 -10.61 -17.59 9.12
N ILE A 78 -10.81 -16.39 9.68
CA ILE A 78 -10.77 -16.18 11.14
C ILE A 78 -11.86 -16.98 11.84
N ALA A 79 -13.08 -17.03 11.28
CA ALA A 79 -14.17 -17.82 11.84
C ALA A 79 -13.86 -19.32 11.81
N GLU A 80 -13.24 -19.82 10.74
CA GLU A 80 -12.77 -21.21 10.62
C GLU A 80 -11.67 -21.52 11.64
N LEU A 81 -10.66 -20.65 11.78
CA LEU A 81 -9.62 -20.79 12.80
C LEU A 81 -10.21 -20.83 14.21
N LYS A 82 -11.17 -19.95 14.51
CA LYS A 82 -11.87 -19.94 15.80
C LYS A 82 -12.64 -21.24 16.05
N ALA A 83 -13.29 -21.79 15.02
CA ALA A 83 -13.97 -23.10 15.11
C ALA A 83 -12.97 -24.25 15.32
N ASN A 84 -11.74 -24.10 14.82
CA ASN A 84 -10.63 -25.03 15.03
C ASN A 84 -9.78 -24.71 16.28
N ASN A 85 -10.36 -24.07 17.30
CA ASN A 85 -9.66 -23.68 18.54
C ASN A 85 -8.36 -22.89 18.32
N TRP A 86 -8.34 -22.01 17.31
CA TRP A 86 -7.19 -21.20 16.92
C TRP A 86 -5.97 -22.00 16.46
N GLN A 87 -6.12 -23.31 16.26
CA GLN A 87 -5.08 -24.11 15.65
C GLN A 87 -5.07 -23.82 14.16
N GLU A 88 -3.88 -23.52 13.66
CA GLU A 88 -3.67 -23.33 12.25
C GLU A 88 -4.20 -24.56 11.52
N ILE A 89 -5.10 -24.35 10.56
CA ILE A 89 -5.57 -25.44 9.72
C ILE A 89 -4.38 -25.77 8.84
N THR A 90 -3.53 -26.67 9.33
CA THR A 90 -2.53 -27.32 8.52
C THR A 90 -3.34 -28.03 7.44
N ALA A 91 -3.50 -27.40 6.27
CA ALA A 91 -3.78 -28.15 5.05
C ALA A 91 -2.82 -29.33 5.12
N PRO A 92 -3.31 -30.58 5.06
CA PRO A 92 -2.53 -31.72 5.48
C PRO A 92 -1.19 -31.60 4.80
N THR A 93 -0.15 -31.31 5.58
CA THR A 93 1.20 -31.60 5.20
C THR A 93 1.12 -33.10 5.03
N LYS A 94 0.89 -33.54 3.77
CA LYS A 94 1.23 -34.90 3.37
C LYS A 94 2.58 -35.11 4.05
N PRO A 95 2.76 -36.15 4.89
CA PRO A 95 4.09 -36.48 5.32
C PRO A 95 4.88 -36.52 4.02
N THR A 96 5.84 -35.64 3.86
CA THR A 96 6.80 -35.75 2.79
C THR A 96 7.58 -37.00 3.19
N PRO A 97 7.39 -38.18 2.57
CA PRO A 97 8.51 -39.08 2.52
C PRO A 97 9.59 -38.28 1.82
N SER A 98 10.68 -38.04 2.53
CA SER A 98 11.95 -37.69 1.94
C SER A 98 12.28 -38.76 0.91
N THR A 99 11.89 -38.56 -0.35
CA THR A 99 12.36 -39.26 -1.55
C THR A 99 11.82 -38.56 -2.80
N PRO A 100 12.65 -38.39 -3.85
CA PRO A 100 12.43 -37.41 -4.91
C PRO A 100 11.35 -37.89 -5.89
N VAL A 101 10.34 -37.06 -6.12
CA VAL A 101 9.20 -37.44 -6.98
C VAL A 101 9.44 -37.01 -8.42
N ALA A 102 9.63 -38.01 -9.28
CA ALA A 102 9.56 -37.88 -10.73
C ALA A 102 8.09 -37.74 -11.21
N SER A 103 7.88 -36.96 -12.28
CA SER A 103 6.60 -36.80 -13.00
C SER A 103 6.48 -37.78 -14.20
N PRO A 104 5.26 -38.21 -14.62
CA PRO A 104 5.05 -38.97 -15.87
C PRO A 104 4.02 -38.29 -16.82
N PRO A 105 3.76 -38.76 -18.07
CA PRO A 105 4.17 -40.07 -18.64
C PRO A 105 4.67 -40.09 -20.11
N ARG A 106 5.36 -41.20 -20.45
CA ARG A 106 5.72 -41.78 -21.78
C ARG A 106 6.84 -41.04 -22.53
N ARG A 107 7.92 -41.66 -23.02
CA ARG A 107 8.20 -43.05 -23.43
C ARG A 107 9.59 -43.48 -22.97
N SER A 108 9.71 -44.77 -22.71
CA SER A 108 10.96 -45.51 -22.47
C SER A 108 12.07 -45.22 -23.49
N ARG A 109 13.21 -44.66 -23.07
CA ARG A 109 14.55 -45.24 -23.28
C ARG A 109 15.68 -44.41 -22.66
N ALA A 110 16.67 -45.14 -22.18
CA ALA A 110 17.98 -44.82 -21.63
C ALA A 110 18.60 -43.45 -21.97
N THR A 111 19.32 -42.91 -20.98
CA THR A 111 20.31 -41.82 -21.09
C THR A 111 21.27 -42.00 -22.27
N PRO A 112 21.82 -40.89 -22.79
CA PRO A 112 23.21 -40.62 -22.41
C PRO A 112 23.47 -39.17 -22.00
N VAL A 113 24.37 -39.08 -21.02
CA VAL A 113 25.06 -37.91 -20.51
C VAL A 113 25.85 -37.24 -21.63
N VAL A 114 25.30 -36.27 -22.35
CA VAL A 114 26.13 -35.37 -23.18
C VAL A 114 25.44 -34.02 -23.43
N LYS A 115 26.18 -32.93 -23.14
CA LYS A 115 26.00 -31.52 -23.55
C LYS A 115 25.11 -30.62 -22.69
N ASN A 116 25.44 -30.50 -21.40
CA ASN A 116 24.95 -29.40 -20.53
C ASN A 116 25.72 -28.07 -20.69
N GLU A 117 26.69 -27.99 -21.60
CA GLU A 117 27.50 -26.76 -21.79
C GLU A 117 26.68 -25.62 -22.40
N LYS A 118 25.76 -25.94 -23.32
CA LYS A 118 24.91 -24.92 -23.97
C LYS A 118 23.88 -24.32 -23.01
N ALA A 119 23.39 -25.09 -22.04
CA ALA A 119 22.49 -24.60 -21.02
C ALA A 119 23.24 -23.76 -19.97
N ARG A 120 24.47 -24.15 -19.61
CA ARG A 120 25.34 -23.36 -18.73
C ARG A 120 25.71 -22.01 -19.34
N LEU A 121 26.14 -21.99 -20.61
CA LEU A 121 26.43 -20.75 -21.34
C LEU A 121 25.20 -19.85 -21.49
N ALA A 122 24.01 -20.43 -21.63
CA ALA A 122 22.76 -19.67 -21.69
C ALA A 122 22.34 -19.11 -20.33
N ALA A 123 22.68 -19.76 -19.22
CA ALA A 123 22.48 -19.25 -17.87
C ALA A 123 23.49 -18.12 -17.57
N GLU A 124 24.76 -18.33 -17.88
CA GLU A 124 25.85 -17.35 -17.72
C GLU A 124 25.59 -16.07 -18.53
N LYS A 125 25.10 -16.19 -19.78
CA LYS A 125 24.72 -15.02 -20.58
C LYS A 125 23.59 -14.20 -19.93
N ARG A 126 22.58 -14.85 -19.34
CA ARG A 126 21.48 -14.16 -18.65
C ARG A 126 21.95 -13.46 -17.38
N GLU A 127 22.88 -14.09 -16.66
CA GLU A 127 23.47 -13.50 -15.46
C GLU A 127 24.36 -12.32 -15.78
N ALA A 128 25.19 -12.43 -16.82
CA ALA A 128 26.03 -11.33 -17.31
C ALA A 128 25.20 -10.13 -17.76
N ASP A 129 24.09 -10.37 -18.48
CA ASP A 129 23.17 -9.32 -18.93
C ASP A 129 22.49 -8.62 -17.74
N ARG A 130 22.02 -9.40 -16.76
CA ARG A 130 21.45 -8.85 -15.51
C ARG A 130 22.48 -7.99 -14.76
N LYS A 131 23.72 -8.46 -14.64
CA LYS A 131 24.81 -7.73 -13.97
C LYS A 131 25.17 -6.44 -14.70
N ALA A 132 25.24 -6.47 -16.04
CA ALA A 132 25.52 -5.29 -16.86
C ALA A 132 24.43 -4.21 -16.72
N MET A 133 23.16 -4.62 -16.70
CA MET A 133 22.02 -3.71 -16.45
C MET A 133 22.11 -3.05 -15.06
N LEU A 134 22.40 -3.83 -14.01
CA LEU A 134 22.56 -3.29 -12.66
C LEU A 134 23.75 -2.33 -12.56
N GLU A 135 24.87 -2.64 -13.22
CA GLU A 135 26.04 -1.78 -13.23
C GLU A 135 25.79 -0.48 -14.00
N HIS A 136 25.09 -0.55 -15.13
CA HIS A 136 24.67 0.63 -15.88
C HIS A 136 23.78 1.53 -15.03
N ARG A 137 22.77 0.96 -14.36
CA ARG A 137 21.92 1.70 -13.40
C ARG A 137 22.74 2.37 -12.30
N ARG A 138 23.74 1.67 -11.76
CA ARG A 138 24.65 2.20 -10.73
C ARG A 138 25.56 3.32 -11.27
N ARG A 139 25.99 3.23 -12.53
CA ARG A 139 26.81 4.27 -13.18
C ARG A 139 25.99 5.54 -13.39
N VAL A 140 24.80 5.42 -13.97
CA VAL A 140 23.87 6.54 -14.17
C VAL A 140 23.50 7.19 -12.84
N ALA A 141 23.23 6.40 -11.79
CA ALA A 141 22.95 6.94 -10.46
C ALA A 141 24.14 7.73 -9.88
N ARG A 142 25.38 7.23 -10.06
CA ARG A 142 26.59 7.95 -9.62
C ARG A 142 26.84 9.22 -10.41
N GLU A 143 26.65 9.19 -11.72
CA GLU A 143 26.78 10.37 -12.58
C GLU A 143 25.74 11.43 -12.22
N ARG A 144 24.49 11.03 -11.96
CA ARG A 144 23.44 11.91 -11.46
C ARG A 144 23.78 12.51 -10.10
N GLN A 145 24.34 11.73 -9.17
CA GLN A 145 24.82 12.22 -7.88
C GLN A 145 26.00 13.20 -8.04
N MET A 146 26.95 12.93 -8.94
CA MET A 146 28.07 13.82 -9.21
C MET A 146 27.62 15.13 -9.88
N ALA A 147 26.69 15.08 -10.82
CA ALA A 147 26.12 16.26 -11.46
C ALA A 147 25.32 17.12 -10.45
N GLN A 148 24.55 16.50 -9.56
CA GLN A 148 23.86 17.21 -8.47
C GLN A 148 24.84 17.84 -7.47
N ARG A 149 25.96 17.18 -7.20
CA ARG A 149 27.00 17.66 -6.27
C ARG A 149 27.90 18.74 -6.88
N ALA A 150 28.13 18.71 -8.20
CA ALA A 150 28.81 19.79 -8.93
C ALA A 150 27.93 21.05 -9.05
N ALA A 151 26.60 20.90 -8.99
CA ALA A 151 25.64 22.00 -9.04
C ALA A 151 25.33 22.64 -7.67
N ALA A 152 25.90 22.15 -6.56
CA ALA A 152 25.64 22.64 -5.21
C ALA A 152 26.90 23.26 -4.58
N PRO A 153 26.95 24.58 -4.34
CA PRO A 153 27.98 25.17 -3.49
C PRO A 153 27.62 24.96 -2.01
N GLY A 154 28.44 24.15 -1.32
CA GLY A 154 28.63 24.12 0.14
C GLY A 154 27.42 23.82 1.02
N THR A 155 27.42 22.66 1.68
CA THR A 155 27.11 22.50 3.13
C THR A 155 27.31 21.01 3.53
N SER A 156 27.78 20.82 4.75
CA SER A 156 28.42 19.63 5.31
C SER A 156 27.46 18.56 5.89
N HIS A 157 28.00 17.36 6.15
CA HIS A 157 27.53 16.30 7.08
C HIS A 157 26.26 15.51 6.67
N GLU A 158 26.07 14.19 6.82
CA GLU A 158 26.75 13.08 7.52
C GLU A 158 26.64 11.75 6.75
N VAL A 159 27.54 10.82 7.06
CA VAL A 159 27.48 9.41 6.70
C VAL A 159 26.59 8.70 7.70
N HIS A 160 25.54 8.02 7.24
CA HIS A 160 24.87 6.99 8.04
C HIS A 160 24.73 5.71 7.21
N SER A 161 25.50 4.71 7.61
CA SER A 161 25.45 3.34 7.14
C SER A 161 24.16 2.69 7.63
N ASP A 162 23.43 2.00 6.76
CA ASP A 162 22.56 0.91 7.20
C ASP A 162 22.48 -0.20 6.13
N MET A 163 22.61 -1.44 6.60
CA MET A 163 22.57 -2.67 5.83
C MET A 163 21.15 -3.25 5.88
N GLY A 164 20.63 -3.68 4.72
CA GLY A 164 19.95 -4.97 4.63
C GLY A 164 18.46 -4.98 4.26
N ILE A 165 18.13 -6.07 3.54
CA ILE A 165 16.81 -6.74 3.46
C ILE A 165 15.81 -6.04 2.52
N GLU A 166 15.82 -6.37 1.23
CA GLU A 166 15.05 -7.47 0.63
C GLU A 166 13.53 -7.18 0.54
N GLY A 167 13.12 -6.79 -0.67
CA GLY A 167 11.92 -7.32 -1.32
C GLY A 167 10.58 -7.16 -0.61
N SER A 168 10.05 -5.93 -0.55
CA SER A 168 8.61 -5.72 -0.55
C SER A 168 8.29 -4.63 -1.56
N GLN A 169 7.38 -4.93 -2.47
CA GLN A 169 6.88 -3.97 -3.46
C GLN A 169 6.12 -2.88 -2.70
N GLU A 170 6.82 -1.79 -2.38
CA GLU A 170 6.17 -0.55 -1.93
C GLU A 170 5.44 0.05 -3.13
N VAL A 171 4.11 0.05 -3.05
CA VAL A 171 3.29 0.85 -3.96
C VAL A 171 3.36 2.29 -3.43
N GLU A 172 4.08 3.16 -4.16
CA GLU A 172 4.24 4.57 -3.82
C GLU A 172 2.87 5.24 -3.67
N ILE A 173 2.56 5.69 -2.46
CA ILE A 173 1.43 6.56 -2.18
C ILE A 173 1.82 7.98 -2.61
N PHE A 174 1.35 8.37 -3.79
CA PHE A 174 1.48 9.75 -4.28
C PHE A 174 0.58 10.67 -3.44
N VAL A 175 1.13 11.22 -2.36
CA VAL A 175 0.50 12.32 -1.62
C VAL A 175 0.69 13.60 -2.44
N GLY A 176 -0.33 13.94 -3.22
CA GLY A 176 -0.43 15.26 -3.84
C GLY A 176 -0.32 16.34 -2.76
N LYS A 177 0.68 17.22 -2.89
CA LYS A 177 0.82 18.43 -2.07
C LYS A 177 -0.44 19.28 -2.22
N THR A 178 -1.30 19.30 -1.21
CA THR A 178 -2.31 20.35 -1.08
C THR A 178 -1.59 21.68 -0.84
N ALA A 179 -1.76 22.61 -1.78
CA ALA A 179 -1.27 23.98 -1.65
C ALA A 179 -1.87 24.65 -0.40
N LYS A 180 -1.02 25.35 0.36
CA LYS A 180 -1.42 26.09 1.57
C LYS A 180 -2.36 27.25 1.20
N PRO A 181 -3.43 27.51 1.97
CA PRO A 181 -4.23 28.72 1.79
C PRO A 181 -3.43 29.96 2.24
N SER A 182 -3.47 30.99 1.39
CA SER A 182 -2.84 32.30 1.59
C SER A 182 -3.44 33.01 2.80
N LYS A 183 -2.59 33.44 3.75
CA LYS A 183 -2.95 34.36 4.83
C LYS A 183 -3.14 35.75 4.24
N VAL A 184 -4.39 36.19 4.10
CA VAL A 184 -4.74 37.62 4.09
C VAL A 184 -5.85 37.81 5.10
N ALA A 185 -5.53 38.45 6.22
CA ALA A 185 -6.49 38.80 7.27
C ALA A 185 -7.34 40.00 6.82
N PRO A 186 -8.68 39.97 6.96
CA PRO A 186 -9.48 41.18 6.83
C PRO A 186 -9.30 42.03 8.09
N LYS A 187 -8.86 43.29 7.91
CA LYS A 187 -8.93 44.32 8.96
C LYS A 187 -10.41 44.57 9.26
N GLY A 188 -10.86 44.18 10.44
CA GLY A 188 -12.11 44.64 11.00
C GLY A 188 -11.89 46.04 11.58
N ASP A 189 -12.52 47.03 10.98
CA ASP A 189 -12.65 48.35 11.59
C ASP A 189 -13.75 48.28 12.66
N CYS A 190 -13.34 48.39 13.91
CA CYS A 190 -14.20 48.53 15.07
C CYS A 190 -14.65 49.99 15.20
N MET A 191 -15.92 50.27 14.85
CA MET A 191 -16.59 51.51 15.24
C MET A 191 -17.33 51.26 16.55
N SER A 192 -16.87 51.93 17.60
CA SER A 192 -17.46 51.93 18.94
C SER A 192 -18.86 52.52 18.94
N SER A 193 -19.73 51.91 19.74
CA SER A 193 -21.08 52.37 20.05
C SER A 193 -21.07 53.69 20.80
N GLU A 194 -21.97 54.61 20.42
CA GLU A 194 -22.52 55.60 21.34
C GLU A 194 -24.04 55.38 21.45
N ARG A 195 -24.49 55.36 22.71
CA ARG A 195 -25.88 55.23 23.16
C ARG A 195 -26.72 56.42 22.72
N SER A 196 -28.01 56.19 22.50
CA SER A 196 -29.07 56.95 23.19
C SER A 196 -30.40 56.19 23.16
N ASP A 197 -30.97 56.05 24.35
CA ASP A 197 -32.39 55.79 24.66
C ASP A 197 -33.35 56.63 23.81
N ASP A 198 -34.50 56.07 23.41
CA ASP A 198 -35.80 56.51 23.93
C ASP A 198 -36.95 55.55 23.51
N SER A 199 -37.56 54.92 24.52
CA SER A 199 -39.01 54.80 24.79
C SER A 199 -40.06 54.44 23.71
N ILE A 200 -40.81 53.34 23.98
CA ILE A 200 -42.31 53.23 24.01
C ILE A 200 -43.07 53.40 22.66
N VAL A 201 -43.99 52.54 22.17
CA VAL A 201 -45.16 51.84 22.75
C VAL A 201 -45.77 50.84 21.74
N GLU A 202 -46.51 49.85 22.27
CA GLU A 202 -47.61 48.97 21.76
C GLU A 202 -47.96 48.95 20.25
N GLY A 203 -48.34 47.84 19.62
CA GLY A 203 -49.20 46.76 20.10
C GLY A 203 -50.63 46.93 19.56
N SER A 204 -50.90 46.46 18.34
CA SER A 204 -52.15 45.87 17.82
C SER A 204 -52.02 45.59 16.33
#